data_AF-A0A8B0SHP9-F1
#
_entry.id   AF-A0A8B0SHP9-F1
#
_cell.length_a   1.000
_cell.length_b   1.000
_cell.length_c   1.000
_cell.angle_alpha   90.00
_cell.angle_beta   90.00
_cell.angle_gamma   90.00
#
_symmetry.space_group_name_H-M   'P 1'
#
loop_
_entity.id
_entity.type
_entity.pdbx_description
1 polymer ?
#
loop_
_entity_poly.entity_id
_entity_poly.type
_entity_poly.pdbx_seq_one_letter_code
_entity_poly.pdbx_strand_id
1 'polypeptide(L)'
;MSDKPKLLAISSPGGHWIQLNRLSAELENRYQVVYAMPAALFTSTSLSERKVYAVTDVSADDKWRLIPCALQVLYILVKERPKAILSTGAAPGAVAIWLGSLLGIRTIWVDSIANVKQISRAGRLAKKRADVFLTQWEHLSNGEDILFKGAVL
;
A
#
# COMPACT_ATOMS: atom_id res chain seq x y z
N MET A 1 -7.77 27.20 -6.77
CA MET A 1 -8.10 25.77 -6.52
C MET A 1 -7.00 25.22 -5.63
N SER A 2 -7.29 24.85 -4.38
CA SER A 2 -6.27 24.21 -3.53
C SER A 2 -5.85 22.92 -4.19
N ASP A 3 -4.54 22.73 -4.39
CA ASP A 3 -4.01 21.50 -4.96
C ASP A 3 -4.41 20.33 -4.03
N LYS A 4 -4.95 19.25 -4.60
CA LYS A 4 -5.45 18.11 -3.81
C LYS A 4 -4.26 17.49 -3.06
N PRO A 5 -4.40 17.10 -1.77
CA PRO A 5 -3.33 16.40 -1.08
C PRO A 5 -3.03 15.06 -1.78
N LYS A 6 -1.74 14.71 -1.86
CA LYS A 6 -1.29 13.48 -2.51
C LYS A 6 -1.42 12.26 -1.60
N LEU A 7 -1.85 11.15 -2.18
CA LEU A 7 -1.92 9.84 -1.56
C LEU A 7 -1.08 8.86 -2.37
N LEU A 8 -0.14 8.16 -1.74
CA LEU A 8 0.54 7.04 -2.40
C LEU A 8 -0.26 5.76 -2.16
N ALA A 9 -0.78 5.17 -3.24
CA ALA A 9 -1.41 3.86 -3.24
C ALA A 9 -0.41 2.81 -3.74
N ILE A 10 0.00 1.86 -2.90
CA ILE A 10 1.04 0.88 -3.24
C ILE A 10 0.62 -0.56 -2.92
N SER A 11 0.82 -1.47 -3.88
CA SER A 11 0.59 -2.89 -3.65
C SER A 11 1.52 -3.79 -4.46
N SER A 12 1.53 -5.07 -4.09
CA SER A 12 2.06 -6.17 -4.93
C SER A 12 1.08 -6.52 -6.07
N PRO A 13 1.43 -7.47 -6.97
CA PRO A 13 0.59 -7.84 -8.10
C PRO A 13 -0.70 -8.58 -7.75
N GLY A 14 -1.53 -8.78 -8.77
CA GLY A 14 -2.70 -9.67 -8.70
C GLY A 14 -3.80 -9.13 -7.81
N GLY A 15 -4.34 -9.97 -6.93
CA GLY A 15 -5.48 -9.61 -6.06
C GLY A 15 -5.24 -8.36 -5.21
N HIS A 16 -4.01 -8.11 -4.77
CA HIS A 16 -3.69 -6.94 -3.95
C HIS A 16 -3.89 -5.63 -4.74
N TRP A 17 -3.50 -5.63 -6.03
CA TRP A 17 -3.70 -4.52 -6.94
C TRP A 17 -5.19 -4.25 -7.22
N ILE A 18 -5.98 -5.31 -7.43
CA ILE A 18 -7.44 -5.18 -7.63
C ILE A 18 -8.09 -4.52 -6.40
N GLN A 19 -7.75 -4.98 -5.20
CA GLN A 19 -8.26 -4.38 -3.96
C GLN A 19 -7.84 -2.92 -3.79
N LEU A 20 -6.57 -2.62 -4.08
CA LEU A 20 -6.06 -1.26 -3.97
C LEU A 20 -6.79 -0.31 -4.92
N ASN A 21 -7.08 -0.73 -6.16
CA ASN A 21 -7.81 0.09 -7.12
C ASN A 21 -9.23 0.36 -6.68
N ARG A 22 -9.94 -0.65 -6.17
CA ARG A 22 -11.31 -0.48 -5.66
C ARG A 22 -11.35 0.56 -4.53
N LEU A 23 -10.43 0.45 -3.57
CA LEU A 23 -10.30 1.42 -2.48
C LEU A 23 -9.90 2.81 -2.99
N SER A 24 -8.98 2.88 -3.96
CA SER A 24 -8.41 4.15 -4.42
C SER A 24 -9.34 4.92 -5.36
N ALA A 25 -10.22 4.24 -6.10
CA ALA A 25 -11.15 4.88 -7.05
C ALA A 25 -12.05 5.92 -6.38
N GLU A 26 -12.57 5.63 -5.19
CA GLU A 26 -13.38 6.61 -4.44
C GLU A 26 -12.53 7.78 -3.89
N LEU A 27 -11.23 7.55 -3.68
CA LEU A 27 -10.30 8.52 -3.13
C LEU A 27 -9.79 9.52 -4.18
N GLU A 28 -9.81 9.19 -5.48
CA GLU A 28 -9.38 10.08 -6.59
C GLU A 28 -10.18 11.39 -6.63
N ASN A 29 -11.42 11.38 -6.14
CA ASN A 29 -12.24 12.58 -6.02
C ASN A 29 -11.71 13.57 -4.97
N ARG A 30 -11.02 13.07 -3.93
CA ARG A 30 -10.55 13.87 -2.78
C ARG A 30 -9.03 14.08 -2.75
N TYR A 31 -8.27 13.14 -3.31
CA TYR A 31 -6.81 13.09 -3.27
C TYR A 31 -6.24 13.00 -4.67
N GLN A 32 -5.02 13.53 -4.85
CA GLN A 32 -4.22 13.22 -6.01
C GLN A 32 -3.54 11.86 -5.76
N VAL A 33 -4.11 10.79 -6.30
CA VAL A 33 -3.60 9.43 -6.08
C VAL A 33 -2.42 9.17 -7.01
N VAL A 34 -1.30 8.78 -6.41
CA VAL A 34 -0.11 8.27 -7.10
C VAL A 34 -0.05 6.78 -6.82
N TYR A 35 0.05 5.97 -7.87
CA TYR A 35 0.12 4.52 -7.73
C TYR A 35 1.57 4.03 -7.80
N ALA A 36 1.89 2.97 -7.06
CA ALA A 36 3.15 2.25 -7.19
C ALA A 36 2.89 0.73 -7.22
N MET A 37 3.45 0.05 -8.22
CA MET A 37 3.27 -1.39 -8.40
C MET A 37 4.49 -2.04 -9.09
N PRO A 38 4.62 -3.36 -9.05
CA PRO A 38 5.57 -4.11 -9.86
C PRO A 38 5.55 -3.79 -11.36
N ALA A 39 6.73 -3.60 -11.96
CA ALA A 39 6.91 -3.27 -13.38
C ALA A 39 6.22 -4.27 -14.36
N ALA A 40 6.12 -5.55 -13.97
CA ALA A 40 5.49 -6.58 -14.80
C ALA A 40 3.98 -6.40 -14.99
N LEU A 41 3.34 -5.53 -14.20
CA LEU A 41 1.91 -5.24 -14.26
C LEU A 41 1.55 -4.03 -15.12
N PHE A 42 2.52 -3.40 -15.78
CA PHE A 42 2.26 -2.30 -16.72
C PHE A 42 1.59 -2.78 -18.03
N THR A 43 0.90 -3.92 -17.98
CA THR A 43 0.21 -4.57 -19.08
C THR A 43 -1.29 -4.32 -18.98
N SER A 44 -1.72 -3.07 -19.18
CA SER A 44 -3.04 -2.79 -19.78
C SER A 44 -3.31 -1.28 -19.86
N THR A 45 -4.02 -0.96 -20.93
CA THR A 45 -4.57 0.29 -21.45
C THR A 45 -5.39 1.18 -20.48
N SER A 46 -5.32 0.96 -19.15
CA SER A 46 -6.00 1.76 -18.10
C SER A 46 -5.08 2.76 -17.37
N LEU A 47 -3.83 2.91 -17.82
CA LEU A 47 -2.83 3.78 -17.16
C LEU A 47 -2.70 5.18 -17.80
N SER A 48 -3.43 5.48 -18.89
CA SER A 48 -3.18 6.69 -19.69
C SER A 48 -3.37 8.01 -18.93
N GLU A 49 -4.14 8.01 -17.85
CA GLU A 49 -4.42 9.23 -17.05
C GLU A 49 -3.89 9.16 -15.61
N ARG A 50 -3.45 7.98 -15.15
CA ARG A 50 -3.01 7.77 -13.75
C ARG A 50 -1.50 7.87 -13.62
N LYS A 51 -1.03 8.58 -12.61
CA LYS A 51 0.40 8.66 -12.30
C LYS A 51 0.85 7.38 -11.58
N VAL A 52 1.63 6.57 -12.27
CA VAL A 52 2.03 5.24 -11.79
C VAL A 52 3.55 5.08 -11.83
N TYR A 53 4.10 4.57 -10.73
CA TYR A 53 5.51 4.23 -10.60
C TYR A 53 5.72 2.72 -10.59
N ALA A 54 6.77 2.28 -11.28
CA ALA A 54 7.25 0.91 -11.20
C ALA A 54 8.13 0.75 -9.96
N VAL A 55 7.86 -0.29 -9.17
CA VAL A 55 8.74 -0.75 -8.09
C VAL A 55 9.17 -2.19 -8.31
N THR A 56 10.30 -2.58 -7.75
CA THR A 56 10.77 -3.96 -7.79
C THR A 56 9.81 -4.84 -7.00
N ASP A 57 9.30 -5.88 -7.64
CA ASP A 57 8.53 -6.90 -6.94
C ASP A 57 9.44 -7.66 -5.98
N VAL A 58 8.99 -7.82 -4.75
CA VAL A 58 9.74 -8.46 -3.69
C VAL A 58 8.81 -9.37 -2.90
N SER A 59 9.29 -10.57 -2.61
CA SER A 59 8.68 -11.41 -1.59
C SER A 59 9.30 -11.07 -0.23
N ALA A 60 8.64 -11.45 0.85
CA ALA A 60 9.21 -11.24 2.19
C ALA A 60 10.52 -12.03 2.41
N ASP A 61 10.81 -13.03 1.58
CA ASP A 61 11.97 -13.92 1.68
C ASP A 61 13.19 -13.42 0.91
N ASP A 62 12.99 -12.53 -0.07
CA ASP A 62 14.05 -12.06 -0.95
C ASP A 62 14.71 -10.77 -0.44
N LYS A 63 15.64 -10.93 0.52
CA LYS A 63 16.33 -9.82 1.18
C LYS A 63 17.16 -8.95 0.22
N TRP A 64 17.67 -9.54 -0.86
CA TRP A 64 18.51 -8.80 -1.81
C TRP A 64 17.68 -7.84 -2.67
N ARG A 65 16.46 -8.24 -3.04
CA ARG A 65 15.56 -7.37 -3.81
C ARG A 65 14.85 -6.33 -2.95
N LEU A 66 14.85 -6.47 -1.61
CA LEU A 66 14.31 -5.44 -0.70
C LEU A 66 15.05 -4.10 -0.83
N ILE A 67 16.36 -4.11 -1.05
CA ILE A 67 17.17 -2.89 -1.16
C ILE A 67 16.72 -2.02 -2.36
N PRO A 68 16.71 -2.53 -3.62
CA PRO A 68 16.25 -1.73 -4.74
C PRO A 68 14.78 -1.32 -4.60
N CYS A 69 13.91 -2.17 -4.05
CA CYS A 69 12.52 -1.81 -3.76
C CYS A 69 12.45 -0.63 -2.77
N ALA A 70 13.19 -0.67 -1.67
CA ALA A 70 13.24 0.39 -0.68
C ALA A 70 13.77 1.71 -1.26
N LEU A 71 14.83 1.67 -2.08
CA LEU A 71 15.37 2.87 -2.73
C LEU A 71 14.37 3.50 -3.70
N GLN A 72 13.67 2.69 -4.49
CA GLN A 72 12.63 3.17 -5.41
C GLN A 72 11.44 3.77 -4.66
N VAL A 73 10.96 3.09 -3.61
CA VAL A 73 9.87 3.60 -2.77
C VAL A 73 10.29 4.90 -2.09
N LEU A 74 11.51 4.96 -1.53
CA LEU A 74 12.04 6.19 -0.91
C LEU A 74 12.10 7.34 -1.92
N TYR A 75 12.58 7.09 -3.14
CA TYR A 75 12.59 8.08 -4.22
C TYR A 75 11.19 8.61 -4.50
N ILE A 76 10.18 7.73 -4.60
CA ILE A 76 8.78 8.13 -4.83
C ILE A 76 8.27 8.99 -3.67
N LEU A 77 8.53 8.59 -2.42
CA LEU A 77 8.09 9.33 -1.23
C LEU A 77 8.70 10.74 -1.18
N VAL A 78 10.00 10.87 -1.45
CA VAL A 78 10.69 12.17 -1.45
C VAL A 78 10.26 13.05 -2.61
N LYS A 79 10.05 12.46 -3.80
CA LYS A 79 9.64 13.18 -5.01
C LYS A 79 8.19 13.66 -4.93
N GLU A 80 7.28 12.77 -4.55
CA GLU A 80 5.85 13.09 -4.56
C GLU A 80 5.38 13.77 -3.30
N ARG A 81 6.07 13.56 -2.17
CA ARG A 81 5.71 14.10 -0.85
C ARG A 81 4.23 13.83 -0.49
N PRO A 82 3.78 12.55 -0.54
CA PRO A 82 2.41 12.23 -0.21
C PRO A 82 2.12 12.54 1.26
N LYS A 83 0.88 12.96 1.57
CA LYS A 83 0.44 13.15 2.96
C LYS A 83 0.07 11.84 3.63
N ALA A 84 -0.29 10.84 2.84
CA ALA A 84 -0.64 9.51 3.32
C ALA A 84 -0.17 8.42 2.34
N ILE A 85 0.00 7.21 2.87
CA ILE A 85 0.27 5.97 2.14
C ILE A 85 -0.85 4.99 2.44
N LEU A 86 -1.45 4.43 1.40
CA LEU A 86 -2.41 3.34 1.46
C LEU A 86 -1.79 2.11 0.83
N SER A 87 -1.75 1.00 1.57
CA SER A 87 -1.31 -0.29 1.03
C SER A 87 -2.27 -1.40 1.36
N THR A 88 -2.50 -2.29 0.40
CA THR A 88 -3.23 -3.55 0.56
C THR A 88 -2.30 -4.76 0.75
N GLY A 89 -1.04 -4.51 1.14
CA GLY A 89 0.08 -5.47 1.16
C GLY A 89 0.77 -5.59 -0.22
N ALA A 90 1.68 -6.54 -0.50
CA ALA A 90 2.46 -7.43 0.36
C ALA A 90 3.78 -6.74 0.78
N ALA A 91 4.95 -7.30 0.48
CA ALA A 91 6.23 -6.76 0.95
C ALA A 91 6.56 -5.33 0.45
N PRO A 92 6.30 -4.92 -0.82
CA PRO A 92 6.48 -3.52 -1.24
C PRO A 92 5.66 -2.54 -0.40
N GLY A 93 4.44 -2.94 -0.04
CA GLY A 93 3.58 -2.19 0.87
C GLY A 93 4.21 -2.01 2.24
N ALA A 94 4.75 -3.08 2.82
CA ALA A 94 5.35 -3.03 4.14
C ALA A 94 6.57 -2.11 4.16
N VAL A 95 7.39 -2.16 3.09
CA VAL A 95 8.51 -1.24 2.88
C VAL A 95 8.03 0.22 2.85
N ALA A 96 6.95 0.52 2.13
CA ALA A 96 6.40 1.87 2.08
C ALA A 96 5.85 2.36 3.43
N ILE A 97 5.19 1.51 4.21
CA ILE A 97 4.74 1.85 5.56
C ILE A 97 5.94 2.19 6.46
N TRP A 98 6.99 1.37 6.44
CA TRP A 98 8.17 1.62 7.26
C TRP A 98 8.88 2.93 6.88
N LEU A 99 9.14 3.13 5.58
CA LEU A 99 9.80 4.35 5.10
C LEU A 99 8.92 5.58 5.31
N GLY A 100 7.61 5.47 5.06
CA GLY A 100 6.66 6.55 5.26
C GLY A 100 6.57 6.99 6.72
N SER A 101 6.50 6.04 7.64
CA SER A 101 6.50 6.29 9.09
C SER A 101 7.77 7.04 9.53
N LEU A 102 8.94 6.65 9.01
CA LEU A 102 10.21 7.35 9.29
C LEU A 102 10.24 8.79 8.74
N LEU A 103 9.49 9.06 7.67
CA LEU A 103 9.35 10.38 7.06
C LEU A 103 8.18 11.19 7.65
N GLY A 104 7.48 10.68 8.67
CA GLY A 104 6.32 11.35 9.27
C GLY A 104 5.08 11.38 8.36
N ILE A 105 5.02 10.53 7.35
CA ILE A 105 3.88 10.38 6.45
C ILE A 105 2.84 9.47 7.13
N ARG A 106 1.55 9.79 7.01
CA ARG A 106 0.49 8.93 7.55
C ARG A 106 0.41 7.60 6.80
N THR A 107 0.30 6.51 7.52
CA THR A 107 0.43 5.15 6.98
C THR A 107 -0.80 4.31 7.27
N ILE A 108 -1.41 3.78 6.22
CA ILE A 108 -2.63 2.97 6.29
C ILE A 108 -2.35 1.61 5.66
N TRP A 109 -2.44 0.57 6.49
CA TRP A 109 -2.33 -0.81 6.07
C TRP A 109 -3.72 -1.45 6.00
N VAL A 110 -4.02 -2.11 4.89
CA VAL A 110 -5.19 -2.97 4.73
C VAL A 110 -4.69 -4.37 4.43
N ASP A 111 -4.83 -5.30 5.38
CA ASP A 111 -4.38 -6.67 5.16
C ASP A 111 -5.25 -7.33 4.07
N SER A 112 -4.61 -8.03 3.13
CA SER A 112 -5.30 -8.59 1.98
C SER A 112 -6.39 -9.58 2.40
N ILE A 113 -7.48 -9.62 1.63
CA ILE A 113 -8.60 -10.55 1.84
C ILE A 113 -8.16 -12.02 1.78
N ALA A 114 -7.05 -12.32 1.10
CA ALA A 114 -6.47 -13.65 1.04
C ALA A 114 -6.04 -14.19 2.43
N ASN A 115 -5.82 -13.32 3.41
CA ASN A 115 -5.35 -13.67 4.75
C ASN A 115 -6.51 -14.07 5.68
N VAL A 116 -7.23 -15.14 5.34
CA VAL A 116 -8.43 -15.57 6.07
C VAL A 116 -8.12 -16.06 7.49
N LYS A 117 -7.03 -16.81 7.65
CA LYS A 117 -6.76 -17.53 8.91
C LYS A 117 -5.95 -16.71 9.91
N GLN A 118 -5.10 -15.80 9.43
CA GLN A 118 -4.15 -15.07 10.26
C GLN A 118 -3.62 -13.84 9.51
N ILE A 119 -3.21 -12.81 10.25
CA ILE A 119 -2.53 -11.63 9.69
C ILE A 119 -1.28 -12.06 8.92
N SER A 120 -1.08 -11.47 7.74
CA SER A 120 0.08 -11.78 6.89
C SER A 120 1.42 -11.47 7.57
N ARG A 121 2.51 -12.10 7.10
CA ARG A 121 3.87 -11.78 7.59
C ARG A 121 4.24 -10.32 7.33
N ALA A 122 3.88 -9.80 6.17
CA ALA A 122 4.06 -8.40 5.83
C ALA A 122 3.19 -7.49 6.72
N GLY A 123 1.96 -7.89 7.02
CA GLY A 123 1.05 -7.21 7.93
C GLY A 123 1.61 -7.13 9.34
N ARG A 124 2.13 -8.23 9.90
CA ARG A 124 2.80 -8.20 11.21
C ARG A 124 3.99 -7.25 11.26
N LEU A 125 4.72 -7.11 10.15
CA LEU A 125 5.83 -6.16 10.04
C LEU A 125 5.31 -4.72 9.92
N ALA A 126 4.30 -4.48 9.08
CA ALA A 126 3.69 -3.16 8.88
C ALA A 126 3.01 -2.64 10.15
N LYS A 127 2.35 -3.51 10.92
CA LYS A 127 1.67 -3.17 12.18
C LYS A 127 2.55 -2.40 13.16
N LYS A 128 3.86 -2.67 13.20
CA LYS A 128 4.80 -1.97 14.08
C LYS A 128 4.97 -0.48 13.78
N ARG A 129 4.55 -0.02 12.60
CA ARG A 129 4.75 1.35 12.09
C ARG A 129 3.52 1.99 11.48
N ALA A 130 2.49 1.21 11.15
CA ALA A 130 1.26 1.70 10.57
C ALA A 130 0.49 2.56 11.58
N ASP A 131 0.05 3.74 11.16
CA ASP A 131 -0.87 4.58 11.95
C ASP A 131 -2.26 3.94 12.03
N VAL A 132 -2.69 3.32 10.93
CA VAL A 132 -3.98 2.61 10.83
C VAL A 132 -3.73 1.22 10.26
N PHE A 133 -4.22 0.20 10.95
CA PHE A 133 -4.18 -1.19 10.48
C PHE A 133 -5.60 -1.75 10.39
N LEU A 134 -5.99 -2.15 9.18
CA LEU A 134 -7.28 -2.74 8.88
C LEU A 134 -7.13 -4.20 8.47
N THR A 135 -7.93 -5.08 9.08
CA THR A 135 -8.15 -6.45 8.59
C THR A 135 -9.48 -6.51 7.84
N GLN A 136 -9.57 -7.43 6.88
CA GLN A 136 -10.81 -7.71 6.14
C GLN A 136 -11.58 -8.91 6.71
N TRP A 137 -11.12 -9.45 7.84
CA TRP A 137 -11.76 -10.54 8.57
C TRP A 137 -12.00 -10.15 10.02
N GLU A 138 -13.26 -10.16 10.44
CA GLU A 138 -13.68 -9.71 11.78
C GLU A 138 -12.98 -10.48 12.89
N HIS A 139 -12.85 -11.80 12.77
CA HIS A 139 -12.18 -12.64 13.78
C HIS A 139 -10.68 -12.40 13.92
N LEU A 140 -10.06 -11.64 13.00
CA LEU A 140 -8.65 -11.23 13.10
C LEU A 140 -8.47 -9.86 13.73
N SER A 141 -9.57 -9.12 13.95
CA SER A 141 -9.57 -7.84 14.65
C SER A 141 -9.41 -8.08 16.15
N ASN A 142 -8.66 -7.20 16.82
CA ASN A 142 -8.62 -7.16 18.28
C ASN A 142 -9.33 -5.93 18.85
N GLY A 143 -9.90 -5.07 18.00
CA GLY A 143 -10.69 -3.91 18.42
C GLY A 143 -9.87 -2.72 18.92
N GLU A 144 -8.54 -2.86 19.02
CA GLU A 144 -7.64 -1.82 19.53
C GLU A 144 -6.75 -1.29 18.40
N ASP A 145 -5.82 -2.11 17.93
CA ASP A 145 -4.78 -1.72 16.98
C ASP A 145 -4.86 -2.49 15.66
N ILE A 146 -5.68 -3.54 15.58
CA ILE A 146 -6.11 -4.20 14.34
C ILE A 146 -7.62 -4.06 14.28
N LEU A 147 -8.11 -3.28 13.32
CA LEU A 147 -9.52 -2.93 13.22
C LEU A 147 -10.17 -3.64 12.03
N PHE A 148 -11.39 -4.13 12.23
CA PHE A 148 -12.26 -4.55 11.14
C PHE A 148 -13.19 -3.41 10.72
N LYS A 149 -13.25 -3.11 9.42
CA LYS A 149 -14.11 -2.06 8.83
C LYS A 149 -14.84 -2.52 7.57
N GLY A 150 -15.03 -3.83 7.43
CA GLY A 150 -15.60 -4.46 6.24
C GLY A 150 -14.54 -5.12 5.35
N ALA A 151 -15.00 -5.68 4.23
CA ALA A 151 -14.17 -6.40 3.26
C ALA A 151 -14.36 -5.82 1.86
N VAL A 152 -13.26 -5.78 1.09
CA VAL A 152 -13.22 -5.34 -0.30
C VAL A 152 -13.40 -6.58 -1.19
N LEU A 153 -14.65 -6.90 -1.49
CA LEU A 153 -15.10 -8.03 -2.33
C LEU A 153 -15.12 -7.70 -3.82
#